data_AF-A0A8J6UX52-F1
#
_entry.id   AF-A0A8J6UX52-F1
#
_cell.length_a   1.000
_cell.length_b   1.000
_cell.length_c   1.000
_cell.angle_alpha   90.00
_cell.angle_beta   90.00
_cell.angle_gamma   90.00
#
_symmetry.space_group_name_H-M   'P 1'
#
loop_
_entity.id
_entity.type
_entity.pdbx_description
1 polymer ?
#
loop_
_entity_poly.entity_id
_entity_poly.type
_entity_poly.pdbx_seq_one_letter_code
_entity_poly.pdbx_strand_id
1 'polypeptide(L)'
;MFDRLAQKREKGKAAPAPETEPKKRQRKATGKRSDPNYIQVGAYIPIELNKSVKRLLVDDDKDFSDLVSELLEQWVRENNA
;
A
#
# COMPACT_ATOMS: atom_id res chain seq x y z
N MET A 1 -45.28 30.88 -22.71
CA MET A 1 -44.69 31.48 -21.47
C MET A 1 -43.48 30.66 -21.01
N PHE A 2 -42.55 30.31 -21.93
CA PHE A 2 -41.38 29.45 -21.62
C PHE A 2 -40.03 30.03 -22.07
N ASP A 3 -40.01 31.17 -22.78
CA ASP A 3 -38.76 31.74 -23.32
C ASP A 3 -37.89 32.50 -22.29
N ARG A 4 -38.39 32.71 -21.07
CA ARG A 4 -37.64 33.43 -20.00
C ARG A 4 -36.61 32.54 -19.29
N LEU A 5 -36.66 31.22 -19.46
CA LEU A 5 -35.71 30.30 -18.81
C LEU A 5 -34.42 30.06 -19.60
N ALA A 6 -34.39 30.39 -20.89
CA ALA A 6 -33.19 30.24 -21.73
C ALA A 6 -32.16 31.36 -21.49
N GLN A 7 -32.59 32.57 -21.15
CA GLN A 7 -31.72 33.74 -21.02
C GLN A 7 -30.91 33.80 -19.71
N LYS A 8 -31.18 32.92 -18.74
CA LYS A 8 -30.45 32.89 -17.45
C LYS A 8 -29.23 31.97 -17.45
N ARG A 9 -28.89 31.33 -18.58
CA ARG A 9 -27.71 30.45 -18.68
C ARG A 9 -26.45 31.11 -19.24
N GLU A 10 -26.54 32.32 -19.80
CA GLU A 10 -25.41 32.92 -20.50
C GLU A 10 -24.58 33.94 -19.71
N LYS A 11 -24.93 34.27 -18.47
CA LYS A 11 -24.11 35.17 -17.63
C LYS A 11 -23.48 34.43 -16.47
N GLY A 12 -22.34 33.79 -16.74
CA GLY A 12 -21.54 33.17 -15.69
C GLY A 12 -20.36 32.34 -16.16
N LYS A 13 -19.64 32.73 -17.23
CA LYS A 13 -18.37 32.10 -17.59
C LYS A 13 -17.22 32.99 -17.12
N ALA A 14 -17.04 33.06 -15.80
CA ALA A 14 -15.78 33.51 -15.22
C ALA A 14 -14.74 32.40 -15.45
N ALA A 15 -13.54 32.77 -15.91
CA ALA A 15 -12.44 31.84 -16.13
C ALA A 15 -12.12 31.05 -14.84
N PRO A 16 -11.85 29.73 -14.91
CA PRO A 16 -11.42 29.00 -13.74
C PRO A 16 -10.05 29.51 -13.30
N ALA A 17 -9.96 30.00 -12.06
CA ALA A 17 -8.67 30.22 -11.40
C ALA A 17 -7.90 28.89 -11.34
N PRO A 18 -6.55 28.90 -11.35
CA PRO A 18 -5.77 27.67 -11.25
C PRO A 18 -6.09 26.98 -9.92
N GLU A 19 -6.85 25.89 -10.01
CA GLU A 19 -7.19 25.04 -8.89
C GLU A 19 -5.90 24.35 -8.42
N THR A 20 -5.35 24.80 -7.31
CA THR A 20 -4.19 24.15 -6.69
C THR A 20 -4.61 22.73 -6.34
N GLU A 21 -4.09 21.75 -7.07
CA GLU A 21 -4.37 20.34 -6.82
C GLU A 21 -4.20 20.04 -5.33
N PRO A 22 -5.15 19.33 -4.69
CA PRO A 22 -5.03 18.99 -3.29
C PRO A 22 -3.77 18.14 -3.12
N LYS A 23 -2.74 18.71 -2.49
CA LYS A 23 -1.47 18.06 -2.19
C LYS A 23 -1.79 16.78 -1.43
N LYS A 24 -1.75 15.63 -2.12
CA LYS A 24 -2.02 14.32 -1.51
C LYS A 24 -1.18 14.23 -0.24
N ARG A 25 -1.85 14.16 0.92
CA ARG A 25 -1.18 13.98 2.20
C ARG A 25 -0.38 12.68 2.09
N GLN A 26 0.93 12.79 1.87
CA GLN A 26 1.84 11.66 1.91
C GLN A 26 1.79 11.15 3.35
N ARG A 27 1.06 10.05 3.57
CA ARG A 27 1.13 9.34 4.85
C ARG A 27 2.59 8.93 5.04
N LYS A 28 3.17 9.31 6.18
CA LYS A 28 4.50 8.82 6.55
C LYS A 28 4.45 7.29 6.51
N ALA A 29 5.39 6.66 5.81
CA ALA A 29 5.54 5.22 5.89
C ALA A 29 5.87 4.88 7.36
N THR A 30 5.14 3.93 7.93
CA THR A 30 5.30 3.47 9.32
C THR A 30 5.51 1.95 9.34
N GLY A 31 6.25 1.44 10.32
CA GLY A 31 6.53 0.01 10.50
C GLY A 31 7.79 -0.47 9.78
N LYS A 32 7.92 -1.79 9.56
CA LYS A 32 9.09 -2.46 8.96
C LYS A 32 9.52 -1.84 7.61
N ARG A 33 8.56 -1.31 6.84
CA ARG A 33 8.82 -0.66 5.54
C ARG A 33 9.61 0.65 5.65
N SER A 34 9.54 1.33 6.79
CA SER A 34 10.24 2.60 7.04
C SER A 34 11.50 2.41 7.90
N ASP A 35 11.76 1.21 8.40
CA ASP A 35 12.89 0.91 9.25
C ASP A 35 14.16 0.69 8.40
N PRO A 36 15.26 1.42 8.65
CA PRO A 36 16.49 1.29 7.87
C PRO A 36 17.20 -0.07 8.04
N ASN A 37 16.85 -0.85 9.06
CA ASN A 37 17.43 -2.18 9.28
C ASN A 37 16.74 -3.29 8.45
N TYR A 38 15.68 -2.97 7.73
CA TYR A 38 14.93 -3.92 6.92
C TYR A 38 15.06 -3.61 5.43
N ILE A 39 15.23 -4.67 4.64
CA ILE A 39 15.19 -4.59 3.17
C ILE A 39 13.94 -5.32 2.69
N GLN A 40 13.11 -4.65 1.87
CA GLN A 40 11.93 -5.29 1.29
C GLN A 40 12.34 -6.23 0.16
N VAL A 41 12.03 -7.52 0.30
CA VAL A 41 12.29 -8.57 -0.69
C VAL A 41 10.98 -9.15 -1.21
N GLY A 42 10.90 -9.44 -2.51
CA GLY A 42 9.76 -10.10 -3.15
C GLY A 42 10.18 -11.45 -3.75
N ALA A 43 9.37 -12.48 -3.54
CA ALA A 43 9.59 -13.82 -4.09
C ALA A 43 8.25 -14.47 -4.49
N TYR A 44 8.29 -15.39 -5.44
CA TYR A 44 7.12 -16.18 -5.83
C TYR A 44 7.06 -17.48 -5.02
N ILE A 45 5.90 -17.78 -4.46
CA ILE A 45 5.59 -19.05 -3.80
C ILE A 45 4.26 -19.59 -4.34
N PRO A 46 4.03 -20.92 -4.30
CA PRO A 46 2.75 -21.50 -4.68
C PRO A 46 1.59 -20.90 -3.90
N ILE A 47 0.46 -20.67 -4.58
CA ILE A 47 -0.71 -20.00 -4.00
C ILE A 47 -1.24 -20.77 -2.78
N GLU A 48 -1.35 -22.09 -2.89
CA GLU A 48 -1.87 -22.92 -1.79
C GLU A 48 -0.91 -22.95 -0.59
N LEU A 49 0.41 -22.88 -0.83
CA LEU A 49 1.39 -22.74 0.24
C LEU A 49 1.19 -21.41 0.99
N ASN A 50 1.09 -20.29 0.27
CA ASN A 50 0.85 -18.98 0.86
C ASN A 50 -0.44 -18.95 1.71
N LYS A 51 -1.53 -19.55 1.19
CA LYS A 51 -2.80 -19.62 1.93
C LYS A 51 -2.67 -20.42 3.21
N SER A 52 -2.02 -21.59 3.16
CA SER A 52 -1.82 -22.44 4.33
C SER A 52 -0.94 -21.76 5.37
N VAL A 53 0.17 -21.14 4.96
CA VAL A 53 1.05 -20.37 5.86
C VAL A 53 0.28 -19.25 6.55
N LYS A 54 -0.50 -18.46 5.80
CA LYS A 54 -1.30 -17.38 6.38
C LYS A 54 -2.32 -17.86 7.40
N ARG A 55 -2.95 -19.03 7.18
CA ARG A 55 -3.89 -19.61 8.15
C ARG A 55 -3.17 -20.01 9.45
N LEU A 56 -2.00 -20.63 9.34
CA LEU A 56 -1.21 -21.03 10.50
C LEU A 56 -0.72 -19.82 11.31
N LEU A 57 -0.42 -18.71 10.63
CA LEU A 57 -0.02 -17.45 11.27
C LEU A 57 -1.18 -16.66 11.91
N VAL A 58 -2.45 -17.07 11.77
CA VAL A 58 -3.57 -16.35 12.41
C VAL A 58 -3.51 -16.46 13.93
N ASP A 59 -3.06 -17.60 14.43
CA ASP A 59 -3.02 -17.91 15.87
C ASP A 59 -1.67 -17.54 16.51
N ASP A 60 -0.73 -17.01 15.73
CA ASP A 60 0.62 -16.65 16.18
C ASP A 60 0.78 -15.12 16.18
N ASP A 61 1.55 -14.58 17.12
CA ASP A 61 1.86 -13.13 17.19
C ASP A 61 2.91 -12.70 16.14
N LYS A 62 3.27 -13.62 15.23
CA LYS A 62 4.28 -13.42 14.18
C LYS A 62 3.63 -13.00 12.87
N ASP A 63 4.28 -12.08 12.16
CA ASP A 63 3.91 -11.78 10.79
C ASP A 63 4.70 -12.62 9.78
N PHE A 64 4.30 -12.51 8.50
CA PHE A 64 4.96 -13.25 7.43
C PHE A 64 6.44 -12.87 7.26
N SER A 65 6.81 -11.62 7.55
CA SER A 65 8.21 -11.19 7.48
C SER A 65 9.04 -11.88 8.56
N ASP A 66 8.50 -12.04 9.78
CA ASP A 66 9.19 -12.72 10.88
C ASP A 66 9.46 -14.19 10.53
N LEU A 67 8.45 -14.89 10.01
CA LEU A 67 8.61 -16.27 9.54
C LEU A 67 9.69 -16.41 8.46
N VAL A 68 9.68 -15.53 7.45
CA VAL A 68 10.67 -15.56 6.37
C VAL A 68 12.07 -15.24 6.90
N SER A 69 12.19 -14.27 7.80
CA SER A 69 13.47 -13.94 8.45
C SER A 69 14.06 -15.15 9.19
N GLU A 70 13.27 -15.82 10.03
CA GLU A 70 13.73 -17.01 10.78
C GLU A 70 14.23 -18.14 9.84
N LEU A 71 13.48 -18.42 8.77
CA LEU A 71 13.85 -19.44 7.77
C LEU A 71 15.14 -19.09 7.03
N LEU A 72 15.31 -17.82 6.64
CA LEU A 72 16.52 -17.35 5.95
C LEU A 72 17.72 -17.35 6.88
N GLU A 73 17.58 -16.91 8.14
CA GLU A 73 18.63 -16.97 9.15
C GLU A 73 19.05 -18.41 9.45
N GLN A 74 18.09 -19.34 9.53
CA GLN A 74 18.40 -20.76 9.66
C GLN A 74 19.21 -21.27 8.45
N TRP A 75 18.76 -20.99 7.23
CA TRP A 75 19.47 -21.40 6.02
C TRP A 75 20.90 -20.84 5.97
N VAL A 76 21.09 -19.56 6.32
CA VAL A 76 22.43 -18.93 6.40
C VAL A 76 23.32 -19.62 7.43
N ARG A 77 22.78 -20.02 8.59
CA ARG A 77 23.53 -20.75 9.62
C ARG A 77 23.97 -22.14 9.14
N GLU A 78 23.09 -22.86 8.46
CA GLU A 78 23.38 -24.21 7.94
C GLU A 78 24.41 -24.20 6.81
N ASN A 79 24.50 -23.12 6.02
CA ASN A 79 25.37 -23.04 4.85
C ASN A 79 26.67 -22.24 5.07
N ASN A 80 26.82 -21.58 6.22
CA ASN A 80 28.07 -20.90 6.63
C ASN A 80 28.81 -21.63 7.77
N ALA A 81 28.41 -22.88 8.09
CA ALA A 81 29.05 -23.73 9.09
C ALA A 81 30.27 -24.47 8.51
#